data_AF-A0A937XCF7-F1
#
_entry.id   AF-A0A937XCF7-F1
#
_cell.length_a   1.000
_cell.length_b   1.000
_cell.length_c   1.000
_cell.angle_alpha   90.00
_cell.angle_beta   90.00
_cell.angle_gamma   90.00
#
_symmetry.space_group_name_H-M   'P 1'
#
loop_
_entity.id
_entity.type
_entity.pdbx_description
1 polymer ?
#
loop_
_entity_poly.entity_id
_entity_poly.type
_entity_poly.pdbx_seq_one_letter_code
_entity_poly.pdbx_strand_id
1 'polypeptide(L)' 'MFEKIRVFLGEVRSEIKKVTWPRPQELKESTTVVIISVFIITVFISIMDLILNRVLDFILRLGA' A
#
# COMPACT_ATOMS: atom_id res chain seq x y z
N MET A 1 -6.77 31.42 -25.77
CA MET A 1 -7.01 30.33 -24.79
C MET A 1 -5.95 29.24 -24.89
N PHE A 2 -5.67 28.71 -26.09
CA PHE A 2 -4.61 27.72 -26.33
C PHE A 2 -3.19 28.15 -25.89
N GLU A 3 -2.83 29.43 -26.05
CA GLU A 3 -1.52 29.91 -25.57
C GLU A 3 -1.37 29.85 -24.05
N LYS A 4 -2.41 30.21 -23.28
CA LYS A 4 -2.37 30.14 -21.81
C LYS A 4 -2.14 28.71 -21.33
N ILE A 5 -2.74 27.72 -21.99
CA ILE A 5 -2.58 26.30 -21.68
C ILE A 5 -1.15 25.83 -21.99
N ARG A 6 -0.56 26.27 -23.12
CA ARG A 6 0.82 25.95 -23.48
C ARG A 6 1.84 26.51 -22.49
N VAL A 7 1.62 27.74 -22.03
CA VAL A 7 2.45 28.38 -20.99
C VAL A 7 2.30 27.64 -19.66
N PHE A 8 1.07 27.34 -19.24
CA PHE A 8 0.80 26.60 -18.00
C PHE A 8 1.44 25.21 -17.98
N LEU A 9 1.38 24.46 -19.09
CA LEU A 9 2.06 23.15 -19.20
C LEU A 9 3.60 23.28 -19.14
N GLY A 10 4.15 24.38 -19.65
CA GLY A 10 5.57 24.70 -19.52
C GLY A 10 5.98 24.99 -18.08
N GLU A 11 5.17 25.75 -17.36
CA GLU A 11 5.35 26.07 -15.93
C GLU A 11 5.22 24.82 -15.06
N VAL A 12 4.19 23.98 -15.27
CA VAL A 12 4.02 22.70 -14.57
C VAL A 12 5.22 21.78 -14.79
N ARG A 13 5.74 21.69 -16.02
CA ARG A 13 6.95 20.91 -16.31
C ARG A 13 8.19 21.47 -15.59
N SER A 14 8.27 22.78 -15.39
CA SER A 14 9.35 23.43 -14.63
C SER A 14 9.25 23.11 -13.14
N GLU A 15 8.05 23.15 -12.55
CA GLU A 15 7.80 22.80 -11.15
C GLU A 15 8.02 21.31 -10.85
N ILE A 16 7.62 20.42 -11.76
CA ILE A 16 7.86 18.96 -11.62
C ILE A 16 9.37 18.65 -11.57
N LYS A 17 10.23 19.45 -12.21
CA LYS A 17 11.69 19.28 -12.13
C LYS A 17 12.28 19.72 -10.78
N LYS A 18 11.58 20.58 -10.03
CA LYS A 18 11.97 20.98 -8.67
C LYS A 18 11.56 19.94 -7.63
N VAL A 19 10.70 18.99 -8.00
CA VAL A 19 10.35 17.86 -7.14
C VAL A 19 11.59 16.98 -6.99
N THR A 20 12.10 16.92 -5.77
CA THR A 20 13.17 16.00 -5.37
C THR A 20 12.62 14.59 -5.34
N TRP A 21 12.70 13.89 -6.47
CA TRP A 21 12.39 12.47 -6.52
C TRP A 21 13.45 11.69 -5.73
N PRO A 22 13.03 10.80 -4.82
CA PRO A 22 13.95 9.95 -4.09
C PRO A 22 14.72 9.06 -5.07
N ARG A 23 15.94 8.69 -4.70
CA ARG A 23 16.78 7.86 -5.57
C ARG A 23 16.14 6.47 -5.70
N PRO A 24 16.32 5.77 -6.85
CA PRO A 24 15.78 4.42 -7.03
C PRO A 24 16.18 3.41 -5.94
N GLN A 25 17.31 3.66 -5.26
CA GLN A 25 17.79 2.86 -4.12
C GLN A 25 16.87 3.02 -2.89
N GLU A 26 16.59 4.27 -2.49
CA GLU A 26 15.75 4.61 -1.33
C GLU A 26 14.31 4.13 -1.53
N LEU A 27 13.82 4.20 -2.78
CA LEU A 27 12.51 3.67 -3.17
C LEU A 27 12.43 2.15 -2.98
N LYS A 28 13.48 1.41 -3.35
CA LYS A 28 13.54 -0.05 -3.17
C LYS A 28 13.60 -0.44 -1.70
N GLU A 29 14.40 0.27 -0.90
CA GLU A 29 14.50 0.04 0.55
C GLU A 29 13.15 0.26 1.23
N SER A 30 12.50 1.40 0.95
CA SER A 30 11.17 1.73 1.49
C SER A 30 10.12 0.68 1.09
N THR A 31 10.13 0.25 -0.17
CA THR A 31 9.18 -0.77 -0.66
C THR A 31 9.44 -2.14 -0.02
N THR A 32 10.70 -2.50 0.21
CA THR A 32 11.07 -3.77 0.84
C THR A 32 10.55 -3.86 2.28
N VAL A 33 10.68 -2.78 3.05
CA VAL A 33 10.14 -2.72 4.42
C VAL A 33 8.61 -2.85 4.43
N VAL A 34 7.93 -2.23 3.47
CA VAL A 34 6.47 -2.33 3.34
C VAL A 34 6.06 -3.77 3.02
N ILE A 35 6.74 -4.45 2.08
CA ILE A 35 6.45 -5.84 1.73
C ILE A 35 6.59 -6.75 2.96
N ILE A 36 7.66 -6.60 3.73
CA ILE A 36 7.88 -7.38 4.95
C ILE A 36 6.76 -7.11 5.97
N SER A 37 6.40 -5.84 6.18
CA SER A 37 5.34 -5.45 7.11
C SER A 37 3.98 -6.05 6.71
N VAL A 38 3.62 -6.00 5.43
CA VAL A 38 2.37 -6.57 4.91
C VAL A 38 2.38 -8.10 5.04
N PHE A 39 3.52 -8.74 4.79
CA PHE A 39 3.65 -10.19 4.94
C PHE A 39 3.36 -10.64 6.39
N ILE A 40 3.94 -9.95 7.38
CA ILE A 40 3.71 -10.24 8.81
C ILE A 40 2.22 -10.10 9.16
N ILE A 41 1.59 -9.00 8.73
CA ILE A 41 0.16 -8.74 8.98
C ILE A 41 -0.71 -9.83 8.33
N THR A 42 -0.38 -10.23 7.11
CA THR A 42 -1.13 -11.27 6.38
C THR A 42 -1.08 -12.61 7.11
N VAL A 43 0.10 -13.03 7.58
CA VAL A 43 0.26 -14.26 8.36
C VAL A 43 -0.54 -14.18 9.66
N PHE A 44 -0.46 -13.04 10.37
CA PHE A 44 -1.20 -12.84 11.61
C PHE A 44 -2.72 -12.95 11.41
N ILE A 45 -3.28 -12.24 10.42
CA ILE A 45 -4.71 -12.29 10.10
C ILE A 45 -5.11 -13.72 9.71
N SER A 46 -4.31 -14.40 8.87
CA SER A 46 -4.61 -15.78 8.47
C SER A 46 -4.68 -16.74 9.66
N ILE A 47 -3.81 -16.59 10.67
CA ILE A 47 -3.88 -17.39 11.89
C ILE A 47 -5.14 -17.05 12.69
N MET A 48 -5.46 -15.76 12.83
CA MET A 48 -6.67 -15.31 13.53
C MET A 48 -7.93 -15.88 12.88
N ASP A 49 -8.03 -15.86 11.56
CA ASP A 49 -9.17 -16.42 10.82
C ASP A 49 -9.32 -17.93 11.05
N LEU A 50 -8.21 -18.67 11.06
CA LEU A 50 -8.23 -20.12 11.35
C LEU A 50 -8.73 -20.41 12.77
N ILE A 51 -8.32 -19.60 13.76
CA ILE A 51 -8.78 -19.74 15.14
C ILE A 51 -10.28 -19.42 15.22
N LEU A 52 -10.70 -18.30 14.63
CA LEU A 52 -12.10 -17.87 14.64
C LEU A 52 -12.99 -18.93 14.01
N ASN A 53 -12.61 -19.47 12.84
CA ASN A 53 -13.37 -20.52 12.15
C ASN A 53 -13.52 -21.78 13.03
N ARG A 54 -12.44 -22.22 13.69
CA ARG A 54 -12.51 -23.38 14.59
C ARG A 54 -13.41 -23.14 15.80
N VAL A 55 -13.36 -21.94 16.37
CA VAL A 55 -14.22 -21.57 17.52
C VAL A 55 -15.68 -21.48 17.08
N LEU A 56 -15.96 -20.87 15.95
CA LEU A 56 -17.30 -20.79 15.38
C LEU A 56 -17.87 -22.18 15.07
N ASP A 57 -17.09 -23.05 14.43
CA ASP A 57 -17.48 -24.44 14.15
C ASP A 57 -17.80 -25.21 15.44
N PHE A 58 -17.02 -25.01 16.50
CA PHE A 58 -17.26 -25.63 17.79
C PHE A 58 -18.56 -25.14 18.43
N ILE A 59 -18.83 -23.84 18.40
CA ILE A 59 -20.07 -23.24 18.94
C ILE A 59 -21.29 -23.72 18.13
N LEU A 60 -21.21 -23.73 16.80
CA LEU A 60 -22.31 -24.19 15.94
C LEU A 60 -22.64 -25.66 16.16
N ARG A 61 -21.63 -26.51 16.39
CA ARG A 61 -21.84 -27.93 16.74
C ARG A 61 -22.42 -28.15 18.14
N LEU A 62 -22.25 -27.20 19.05
CA LEU A 62 -22.81 -27.24 20.41
C LEU A 62 -24.26 -26.76 20.47
N GLY A 63 -24.67 -25.90 19.54
CA GLY A 63 -26.03 -25.35 19.46
C GLY A 63 -27.01 -26.16 18.59
N ALA A 64 -26.52 -27.18 17.88
CA ALA A 64 -27.32 -28.16 17.13
C ALA A 64 -27.46 -29.45 17.93
#